data_AF-A0A1E7DPU9-F1
#
_entry.id   AF-A0A1E7DPU9-F1
#
_cell.length_a   1.000
_cell.length_b   1.000
_cell.length_c   1.000
_cell.angle_alpha   90.00
_cell.angle_beta   90.00
_cell.angle_gamma   90.00
#
_symmetry.space_group_name_H-M   'P 1'
#
loop_
_entity.id
_entity.type
_entity.pdbx_description
1 polymer ?
#
loop_
_entity_poly.entity_id
_entity_poly.type
_entity_poly.pdbx_seq_one_letter_code
_entity_poly.pdbx_strand_id
1 'polypeptide(L)'
;MSQNLSSKKNKSGLEKDYDERRNHTLELGKKAIDALLAEGKEVTLHNVSQKTKELDQKEKGIHFNTIRRHEELYAYYKEKSKSYKMKQKELKKHLPYRENKKHTFFQEFGQLKPDRNLKNVSRQYTRLTKGELIARLIAAEQYIAEGRQEDLKKLFETYEG
;
A
#
# COMPACT_ATOMS: atom_id res chain seq x y z
N MET A 1 -26.05 -38.22 37.85
CA MET A 1 -25.28 -37.94 36.63
C MET A 1 -24.32 -36.79 36.92
N SER A 2 -23.04 -37.10 37.11
CA SER A 2 -21.99 -36.11 37.44
C SER A 2 -21.31 -35.68 36.15
N GLN A 3 -21.51 -34.43 35.72
CA GLN A 3 -20.77 -33.89 34.59
C GLN A 3 -19.40 -33.39 35.04
N ASN A 4 -18.38 -33.99 34.44
CA ASN A 4 -16.96 -33.82 34.70
C ASN A 4 -16.46 -32.37 34.57
N LEU A 5 -15.95 -31.84 35.67
CA LEU A 5 -15.17 -30.60 35.81
C LEU A 5 -13.73 -30.67 35.23
N SER A 6 -13.48 -31.39 34.13
CA SER A 6 -12.11 -31.76 33.72
C SER A 6 -11.44 -30.85 32.65
N SER A 7 -12.17 -30.00 31.93
CA SER A 7 -11.61 -29.31 30.74
C SER A 7 -10.80 -28.02 31.00
N LYS A 8 -10.64 -27.58 32.26
CA LYS A 8 -9.93 -26.31 32.58
C LYS A 8 -8.44 -26.43 32.84
N LYS A 9 -7.87 -27.62 33.07
CA LYS A 9 -6.45 -27.80 33.44
C LYS A 9 -5.47 -27.94 32.27
N ASN A 10 -5.95 -28.15 31.04
CA ASN A 10 -5.09 -28.42 29.88
C ASN A 10 -4.73 -27.15 29.05
N LYS A 11 -5.16 -25.96 29.46
CA LYS A 11 -4.86 -24.70 28.74
C LYS A 11 -3.46 -24.14 29.00
N SER A 12 -2.89 -24.40 30.18
CA SER A 12 -1.63 -23.78 30.60
C SER A 12 -0.37 -24.32 29.90
N GLY A 13 -0.41 -25.55 29.38
CA GLY A 13 0.71 -26.12 28.61
C GLY A 13 0.77 -25.60 27.18
N LEU A 14 -0.40 -25.48 26.52
CA LEU A 14 -0.49 -24.96 25.16
C LEU A 14 0.00 -23.52 25.06
N GLU A 15 -0.36 -22.68 26.03
CA GLU A 15 0.03 -21.27 26.06
C GLU A 15 1.55 -21.09 26.17
N LYS A 16 2.20 -21.91 26.99
CA LYS A 16 3.67 -21.95 27.10
C LYS A 16 4.33 -22.40 25.79
N ASP A 17 3.82 -23.44 25.15
CA ASP A 17 4.32 -23.90 23.85
C ASP A 17 4.17 -22.82 22.76
N TYR A 18 3.07 -22.06 22.78
CA TYR A 18 2.87 -20.94 21.86
C TYR A 18 3.86 -19.81 22.12
N ASP A 19 4.08 -19.44 23.38
CA ASP A 19 5.02 -18.40 23.77
C ASP A 19 6.47 -18.78 23.44
N GLU A 20 6.86 -20.03 23.69
CA GLU A 20 8.19 -20.54 23.33
C GLU A 20 8.43 -20.49 21.81
N ARG A 21 7.45 -20.92 21.00
CA ARG A 21 7.55 -20.85 19.54
C ARG A 21 7.59 -19.40 19.05
N ARG A 22 6.82 -18.51 19.68
CA ARG A 22 6.78 -17.09 19.35
C ARG A 22 8.13 -16.42 19.64
N ASN A 23 8.67 -16.65 20.84
CA ASN A 23 9.97 -16.12 21.26
C ASN A 23 11.10 -16.67 20.38
N HIS A 24 11.09 -17.97 20.09
CA HIS A 24 12.05 -18.58 19.18
C HIS A 24 12.03 -17.93 17.78
N THR A 25 10.83 -17.69 17.25
CA THR A 25 10.64 -17.02 15.95
C THR A 25 11.21 -15.60 15.98
N LEU A 26 10.97 -14.86 17.06
CA LEU A 26 11.48 -13.51 17.24
C LEU A 26 13.01 -13.48 17.34
N GLU A 27 13.61 -14.36 18.14
CA GLU A 27 15.06 -14.44 18.31
C GLU A 27 15.78 -14.83 17.02
N LEU A 28 15.30 -15.88 16.36
CA LEU A 28 15.86 -16.34 15.09
C LEU A 28 15.73 -15.27 14.01
N GLY A 29 14.58 -14.60 13.95
CA GLY A 29 14.34 -13.50 13.02
C GLY A 29 15.26 -12.29 13.26
N LYS A 30 15.48 -11.90 14.52
CA LYS A 30 16.42 -10.82 14.87
C LYS A 30 17.85 -11.19 14.49
N LYS A 31 18.32 -12.39 14.85
CA LYS A 31 19.64 -12.90 14.48
C LYS A 31 19.86 -12.90 12.97
N ALA A 32 18.86 -13.31 12.19
CA ALA A 32 18.93 -13.29 10.73
C ALA A 32 19.03 -11.87 10.16
N ILE A 33 18.28 -10.91 10.71
CA ILE A 33 18.37 -9.50 10.31
C ILE A 33 19.75 -8.92 10.63
N ASP A 34 20.27 -9.19 11.83
CA ASP A 34 21.58 -8.69 12.26
C ASP A 34 22.71 -9.31 11.43
N ALA A 35 22.62 -10.60 11.09
CA ALA A 35 23.56 -11.26 10.18
C ALA A 35 23.54 -10.63 8.78
N LEU A 36 22.36 -10.33 8.24
CA LEU A 36 22.25 -9.66 6.93
C LEU A 36 22.83 -8.24 6.96
N LEU A 37 22.67 -7.52 8.07
CA LEU A 37 23.28 -6.20 8.25
C LEU A 37 24.81 -6.28 8.32
N ALA A 38 25.34 -7.27 9.04
CA ALA A 38 26.79 -7.51 9.14
C ALA A 38 27.40 -7.92 7.80
N GLU A 39 26.70 -8.74 7.01
CA GLU A 39 27.09 -9.13 5.65
C GLU A 39 26.94 -7.99 4.62
N GLY A 40 26.35 -6.85 4.99
CA GLY A 40 26.09 -5.75 4.07
C GLY A 40 25.02 -6.04 3.00
N LYS A 41 24.26 -7.14 3.15
CA LYS A 41 23.21 -7.53 2.21
C LYS A 41 21.92 -6.76 2.48
N GLU A 42 21.05 -6.70 1.46
CA GLU A 42 19.76 -6.04 1.61
C GLU A 42 18.85 -6.82 2.58
N VAL A 43 18.36 -6.12 3.60
CA VAL A 43 17.36 -6.64 4.54
C VAL A 43 15.98 -6.58 3.89
N THR A 44 15.65 -7.59 3.09
CA THR A 44 14.31 -7.82 2.52
C THR A 44 13.63 -8.98 3.23
N LEU A 45 12.29 -9.04 3.22
CA LEU A 45 11.55 -10.15 3.83
C LEU A 45 11.96 -11.53 3.27
N HIS A 46 12.31 -11.59 1.98
CA HIS A 46 12.77 -12.82 1.34
C HIS A 46 14.15 -13.22 1.85
N ASN A 47 15.10 -12.27 1.88
CA ASN A 47 16.46 -12.54 2.36
C ASN A 47 16.47 -12.93 3.83
N VAL A 48 15.65 -12.29 4.67
CA VAL A 48 15.49 -12.69 6.07
C VAL A 48 14.94 -14.11 6.16
N SER A 49 13.93 -14.46 5.36
CA SER A 49 13.39 -15.81 5.32
C SER A 49 14.44 -16.86 4.92
N GLN A 50 15.24 -16.60 3.89
CA GLN A 50 16.34 -17.50 3.50
C GLN A 50 17.42 -17.59 4.58
N LYS A 51 17.83 -16.46 5.16
CA LYS A 51 18.83 -16.42 6.23
C LYS A 51 18.36 -17.15 7.49
N THR A 52 17.07 -17.09 7.82
CA THR A 52 16.52 -17.87 8.93
C THR A 52 16.57 -19.37 8.67
N LYS A 53 16.50 -19.83 7.41
CA LYS A 53 16.68 -21.25 7.07
C LYS A 53 18.13 -21.69 7.23
N GLU A 54 19.08 -20.85 6.82
CA GLU A 54 20.52 -21.12 6.98
C GLU A 54 20.95 -21.19 8.45
N LEU A 55 20.33 -20.37 9.32
CA LEU A 55 20.67 -20.28 10.74
C LEU A 55 19.88 -21.23 11.64
N ASP A 56 18.78 -21.82 11.13
CA ASP A 56 17.96 -22.74 11.91
C ASP A 56 18.55 -24.14 11.88
N GLN A 57 18.95 -24.64 13.06
CA GLN A 57 19.45 -26.01 13.24
C GLN A 57 18.41 -27.08 12.86
N LYS A 58 17.12 -26.72 12.78
CA LYS A 58 16.02 -27.61 12.39
C LYS A 58 15.63 -27.48 10.91
N GLU A 59 16.35 -26.69 10.12
CA GLU A 59 16.15 -26.43 8.68
C GLU A 59 14.73 -25.98 8.25
N LYS A 60 13.84 -25.65 9.19
CA LYS A 60 12.48 -25.19 8.86
C LYS A 60 12.48 -23.72 8.49
N GLY A 61 13.29 -22.93 9.18
CA GLY A 61 13.37 -21.48 9.03
C GLY A 61 12.02 -20.79 9.23
N ILE A 62 11.98 -19.49 8.94
CA ILE A 62 10.77 -18.68 9.10
C ILE A 62 10.30 -18.21 7.72
N HIS A 63 9.07 -18.54 7.37
CA HIS A 63 8.46 -18.04 6.14
C HIS A 63 8.16 -16.53 6.23
N PHE A 64 8.32 -15.80 5.13
CA PHE A 64 8.15 -14.34 5.10
C PHE A 64 6.77 -13.84 5.59
N ASN A 65 5.70 -14.60 5.38
CA ASN A 65 4.38 -14.24 5.91
C ASN A 65 4.31 -14.32 7.44
N THR A 66 5.06 -15.23 8.05
CA THR A 66 5.16 -15.35 9.51
C THR A 66 5.87 -14.13 10.08
N ILE A 67 6.95 -13.68 9.43
CA ILE A 67 7.66 -12.43 9.78
C ILE A 67 6.71 -11.24 9.73
N ARG A 68 5.85 -11.18 8.69
CA ARG A 68 4.90 -10.07 8.52
C ARG A 68 3.76 -10.08 9.55
N ARG A 69 3.31 -11.26 9.99
CA ARG A 69 2.24 -11.40 11.00
C ARG A 69 2.75 -11.19 12.42
N HIS A 70 4.03 -11.45 12.67
CA HIS A 70 4.63 -11.24 13.98
C HIS A 70 4.97 -9.76 14.18
N GLU A 71 4.14 -9.03 14.91
CA GLU A 71 4.22 -7.56 15.04
C GLU A 71 5.60 -7.06 15.48
N GLU A 72 6.17 -7.64 16.54
CA GLU A 72 7.46 -7.19 17.10
C GLU A 72 8.63 -7.41 16.13
N LEU A 73 8.70 -8.60 15.51
CA LEU A 73 9.72 -8.90 14.51
C LEU A 73 9.54 -8.04 13.25
N TYR A 74 8.30 -7.80 12.83
CA TYR A 74 8.01 -6.92 11.70
C TYR A 74 8.40 -5.47 11.99
N ALA A 75 8.18 -4.97 13.21
CA ALA A 75 8.62 -3.65 13.64
C ALA A 75 10.16 -3.53 13.59
N TYR A 76 10.87 -4.53 14.10
CA TYR A 76 12.34 -4.59 14.03
C TYR A 76 12.84 -4.58 12.58
N TYR A 77 12.22 -5.39 11.71
CA TYR A 77 12.50 -5.40 10.28
C TYR A 77 12.30 -4.02 9.63
N LYS A 78 11.21 -3.30 9.95
CA LYS A 78 10.94 -1.97 9.40
C LYS A 78 12.01 -0.95 9.80
N GLU A 79 12.51 -1.03 11.03
CA GLU A 79 13.53 -0.13 11.54
C GLU A 79 14.87 -0.33 10.83
N LYS A 80 15.26 -1.60 10.60
CA LYS A 80 16.57 -1.95 10.03
C LYS A 80 16.59 -2.02 8.50
N SER A 81 15.46 -2.26 7.85
CA SER A 81 15.39 -2.38 6.39
C SER A 81 15.49 -1.04 5.67
N LYS A 82 16.64 -0.79 5.03
CA LYS A 82 16.84 0.35 4.12
C LYS A 82 15.87 0.30 2.93
N SER A 83 15.67 -0.88 2.34
CA SER A 83 14.74 -1.12 1.23
C SER A 83 13.31 -0.71 1.59
N TYR A 84 12.84 -1.11 2.79
CA TYR A 84 11.52 -0.71 3.29
C TYR A 84 11.40 0.83 3.43
N LYS A 85 12.41 1.48 4.02
CA LYS A 85 12.41 2.95 4.18
C LYS A 85 12.40 3.68 2.84
N MET A 86 13.14 3.20 1.85
CA MET A 86 13.15 3.80 0.51
C MET A 86 11.79 3.67 -0.17
N LYS A 87 11.18 2.49 -0.15
CA LYS A 87 9.82 2.28 -0.69
C LYS A 87 8.79 3.18 0.00
N GLN A 88 8.90 3.37 1.31
CA GLN A 88 8.02 4.29 2.03
C GLN A 88 8.24 5.75 1.64
N LYS A 89 9.49 6.17 1.43
CA LYS A 89 9.80 7.51 0.92
C LYS A 89 9.26 7.72 -0.49
N GLU A 90 9.35 6.71 -1.36
CA GLU A 90 8.79 6.75 -2.71
C GLU A 90 7.27 6.90 -2.68
N LEU A 91 6.58 6.07 -1.88
CA LEU A 91 5.14 6.21 -1.66
C LEU A 91 4.79 7.60 -1.14
N LYS A 92 5.52 8.13 -0.15
CA LYS A 92 5.36 9.50 0.35
C LYS A 92 5.66 10.59 -0.68
N LYS A 93 6.59 10.37 -1.60
CA LYS A 93 6.89 11.29 -2.72
C LYS A 93 5.73 11.33 -3.72
N HIS A 94 4.97 10.25 -3.85
CA HIS A 94 3.77 10.18 -4.66
C HIS A 94 2.48 10.59 -3.91
N LEU A 95 2.48 10.62 -2.57
CA LEU A 95 1.38 11.17 -1.75
C LEU A 95 0.98 12.62 -2.07
N PRO A 96 1.89 13.59 -2.30
CA PRO A 96 1.49 14.96 -2.59
C PRO A 96 0.64 15.04 -3.86
N TYR A 97 0.67 14.07 -4.78
CA TYR A 97 -0.27 14.10 -5.92
C TYR A 97 -1.73 13.82 -5.51
N ARG A 98 -1.96 12.97 -4.49
CA ARG A 98 -3.30 12.65 -3.98
C ARG A 98 -3.85 13.66 -2.98
N GLU A 99 -2.99 14.31 -2.20
CA GLU A 99 -3.38 15.31 -1.19
C GLU A 99 -3.21 16.76 -1.64
N ASN A 100 -2.53 17.02 -2.77
CA ASN A 100 -2.47 18.37 -3.33
C ASN A 100 -3.88 18.78 -3.78
N LYS A 101 -4.53 19.59 -2.94
CA LYS A 101 -5.66 20.47 -3.29
C LYS A 101 -5.39 21.38 -4.50
N LYS A 102 -4.15 21.41 -5.02
CA LYS A 102 -3.76 22.06 -6.28
C LYS A 102 -4.11 21.25 -7.54
N HIS A 103 -4.65 20.04 -7.38
CA HIS A 103 -5.28 19.31 -8.48
C HIS A 103 -6.80 19.39 -8.34
N THR A 104 -7.34 20.60 -8.46
CA THR A 104 -8.66 20.88 -9.07
C THR A 104 -8.72 20.43 -10.54
N PHE A 105 -7.89 19.47 -10.94
CA PHE A 105 -7.80 18.93 -12.29
C PHE A 105 -9.17 18.40 -12.73
N PHE A 106 -10.00 17.93 -11.80
CA PHE A 106 -11.34 17.43 -12.03
C PHE A 106 -12.44 18.51 -12.12
N GLN A 107 -12.16 19.77 -11.75
CA GLN A 107 -13.18 20.80 -11.58
C GLN A 107 -13.07 21.97 -12.56
N GLU A 108 -11.98 22.11 -13.31
CA GLU A 108 -11.73 23.30 -14.15
C GLU A 108 -11.73 22.98 -15.65
N PHE A 109 -12.79 22.33 -16.16
CA PHE A 109 -12.94 22.13 -17.60
C PHE A 109 -13.06 23.46 -18.38
N GLY A 110 -13.61 24.51 -17.75
CA GLY A 110 -13.75 25.84 -18.35
C GLY A 110 -12.46 26.64 -18.52
N GLN A 111 -11.35 26.23 -17.90
CA GLN A 111 -10.04 26.91 -18.03
C GLN A 111 -9.07 26.17 -18.95
N LEU A 112 -9.55 25.14 -19.67
CA LEU A 112 -8.72 24.36 -20.57
C LEU A 112 -8.30 25.19 -21.79
N LYS A 113 -7.00 25.44 -21.91
CA LYS A 113 -6.44 26.02 -23.14
C LYS A 113 -6.60 25.04 -24.31
N PRO A 114 -7.07 25.50 -25.49
CA PRO A 114 -7.19 24.65 -26.67
C PRO A 114 -5.82 24.10 -27.11
N ASP A 115 -4.76 24.91 -27.02
CA ASP A 115 -3.39 24.55 -27.43
C ASP A 115 -2.57 23.83 -26.35
N ARG A 116 -3.24 23.03 -25.52
CA ARG A 116 -2.57 22.26 -24.46
C ARG A 116 -1.60 21.23 -25.06
N ASN A 117 -0.42 21.11 -24.45
CA ASN A 117 0.56 20.12 -24.88
C ASN A 117 0.07 18.69 -24.58
N LEU A 118 -0.36 17.97 -25.62
CA LEU A 118 -0.93 16.63 -25.53
C LEU A 118 0.02 15.60 -24.90
N LYS A 119 1.35 15.74 -25.09
CA LYS A 119 2.33 14.83 -24.46
C LYS A 119 2.32 14.98 -22.94
N ASN A 120 2.17 16.19 -22.44
CA ASN A 120 2.09 16.44 -21.00
C ASN A 120 0.76 15.96 -20.41
N VAL A 121 -0.34 16.17 -21.13
CA VAL A 121 -1.67 15.69 -20.73
C VAL A 121 -1.69 14.15 -20.66
N SER A 122 -1.16 13.48 -21.69
CA SER A 122 -1.02 12.02 -21.71
C SER A 122 -0.20 11.52 -20.52
N ARG A 123 0.95 12.15 -20.22
CA ARG A 123 1.77 11.82 -19.05
C ARG A 123 1.06 12.05 -17.71
N GLN A 124 0.11 12.98 -17.64
CA GLN A 124 -0.69 13.19 -16.44
C GLN A 124 -1.75 12.09 -16.30
N TYR A 125 -2.41 11.69 -17.39
CA TYR A 125 -3.42 10.62 -17.36
C TYR A 125 -2.83 9.25 -17.05
N THR A 126 -1.63 8.94 -17.53
CA THR A 126 -0.95 7.67 -17.19
C THR A 126 -0.55 7.57 -15.72
N ARG A 127 -0.53 8.69 -14.99
CA ARG A 127 -0.26 8.72 -13.54
C ARG A 127 -1.53 8.53 -12.70
N LEU A 128 -2.71 8.58 -13.31
CA LEU A 128 -3.99 8.37 -12.62
C LEU A 128 -4.29 6.87 -12.51
N THR A 129 -5.00 6.51 -11.45
CA THR A 129 -5.62 5.20 -11.29
C THR A 129 -6.84 5.05 -12.21
N LYS A 130 -7.27 3.80 -12.45
CA LYS A 130 -8.49 3.52 -13.25
C LYS A 130 -9.73 4.25 -12.72
N GLY A 131 -9.90 4.30 -11.39
CA GLY A 131 -11.04 4.99 -10.76
C GLY A 131 -11.01 6.50 -10.98
N GLU A 132 -9.83 7.11 -10.83
CA GLU A 132 -9.63 8.54 -11.10
C GLU A 132 -9.88 8.87 -12.58
N LEU A 133 -9.44 8.01 -13.51
CA LEU A 133 -9.67 8.21 -14.94
C LEU A 133 -11.17 8.14 -15.29
N ILE A 134 -11.90 7.18 -14.72
CA ILE A 134 -13.35 7.04 -14.93
C ILE A 134 -14.09 8.28 -14.39
N ALA A 135 -13.78 8.71 -13.17
CA ALA A 135 -14.42 9.89 -12.58
C ALA A 135 -14.17 11.16 -13.43
N ARG A 136 -12.96 11.30 -13.98
CA ARG A 136 -12.63 12.40 -14.90
C ARG A 136 -13.46 12.37 -16.18
N LEU A 137 -13.62 11.18 -16.77
CA LEU A 137 -14.35 11.01 -18.02
C LEU A 137 -15.82 11.40 -17.84
N ILE A 138 -16.45 10.90 -16.77
CA ILE A 138 -17.84 11.23 -16.42
C ILE A 138 -18.01 12.74 -16.24
N ALA A 139 -17.12 13.39 -15.50
CA ALA A 139 -17.18 14.84 -15.29
C ALA A 139 -17.00 15.64 -16.60
N ALA A 140 -16.15 15.15 -17.52
CA ALA A 140 -15.98 15.77 -18.83
C ALA A 140 -17.24 15.64 -19.70
N GLU A 141 -17.88 14.47 -19.68
CA GLU A 141 -19.14 14.23 -20.41
C GLU A 141 -20.26 15.13 -19.89
N GLN A 142 -20.40 15.25 -18.57
CA GLN A 142 -21.38 16.14 -17.94
C GLN A 142 -21.14 17.61 -18.35
N TYR A 143 -19.90 18.08 -18.27
CA TYR A 143 -19.56 19.45 -18.65
C TYR A 143 -19.88 19.75 -20.14
N ILE A 144 -19.59 18.80 -21.03
CA ILE A 144 -19.93 18.94 -22.46
C ILE A 144 -21.44 18.96 -22.67
N ALA A 145 -22.18 18.12 -21.94
CA ALA A 145 -23.63 18.06 -22.04
C ALA A 145 -24.29 19.37 -21.55
N GLU A 146 -23.82 19.91 -20.41
CA GLU A 146 -24.26 21.19 -19.86
C GLU A 146 -23.96 22.35 -20.82
N GLY A 147 -22.72 22.44 -21.32
CA GLY A 147 -22.33 23.48 -22.27
C GLY A 147 -23.19 23.46 -23.54
N ARG A 148 -23.48 22.28 -24.10
CA ARG A 148 -24.38 22.16 -25.26
C ARG A 148 -25.80 22.63 -24.97
N GLN A 149 -26.33 22.38 -23.76
CA GLN A 149 -27.65 22.87 -23.38
C GLN A 149 -27.68 24.39 -23.26
N GLU A 150 -26.62 25.00 -22.70
CA GLU A 150 -26.49 26.46 -22.62
C GLU A 150 -26.38 27.09 -24.01
N ASP A 151 -25.59 26.51 -24.91
CA ASP A 151 -25.44 27.00 -26.28
C ASP A 151 -26.75 26.92 -27.06
N LEU A 152 -27.50 25.82 -26.90
CA LEU A 152 -28.84 25.68 -27.50
C LEU A 152 -29.80 26.75 -26.95
N LYS A 153 -29.82 26.99 -25.64
CA LYS A 153 -30.66 28.03 -25.03
C LYS A 153 -30.34 29.41 -25.60
N LYS A 154 -29.06 29.78 -25.66
CA LYS A 154 -28.62 31.05 -26.26
C LYS A 154 -29.06 31.17 -27.71
N LEU A 155 -28.92 30.09 -28.50
CA LEU A 155 -29.33 30.07 -29.89
C LEU A 155 -30.84 30.36 -30.03
N PHE A 156 -31.68 29.73 -29.20
CA PHE A 156 -33.12 29.98 -29.17
C PHE A 156 -33.47 31.40 -28.73
N GLU A 157 -32.76 31.96 -27.76
CA GLU A 157 -32.97 33.34 -27.30
C GLU A 157 -32.57 34.40 -28.34
N THR A 158 -31.53 34.12 -29.13
CA THR A 158 -31.06 35.02 -30.21
C THR A 158 -31.80 34.85 -31.53
N TYR A 159 -32.69 33.85 -31.62
CA TYR A 159 -33.46 33.59 -32.82
C TYR A 159 -34.65 34.57 -32.90
N GLU A 160 -34.43 35.74 -33.49
CA GLU A 160 -35.52 36.60 -33.94
C GLU A 160 -36.11 36.02 -35.23
N GLY A 161 -37.39 35.62 -35.17
CA GLY A 161 -38.18 35.15 -36.31
C GLY A 161 -38.84 36.29 -37.08
#